data_AF-A0A251T8W3-F1
#
_entry.id   AF-A0A251T8W3-F1
#
_cell.length_a   1.000
_cell.length_b   1.000
_cell.length_c   1.000
_cell.angle_alpha   90.00
_cell.angle_beta   90.00
_cell.angle_gamma   90.00
#
_symmetry.space_group_name_H-M   'P 1'
#
loop_
_entity.id
_entity.type
_entity.pdbx_description
1 polymer ?
#
loop_
_entity_poly.entity_id
_entity_poly.type
_entity_poly.pdbx_seq_one_letter_code
_entity_poly.pdbx_strand_id
1 'polypeptide(L)'
;MYGGEFDGAAAFSGGGFMPSQATQTTDPFPSALSKHRDKQTLIPLTVKQINKAFLSNVDKVNFLIDGVDVNNVKLVGMVLNKAERVTDVSFVLDDGTGRIDCNRWVHEAVDTKEMEAILEGIS
;
A
#
# COMPACT_ATOMS: atom_id res chain seq x y z
N MET A 1 -62.66 39.96 16.04
CA MET A 1 -61.55 40.28 16.96
C MET A 1 -60.63 39.07 16.98
N TYR A 2 -59.41 39.22 16.43
CA TYR A 2 -58.18 38.42 16.62
C TYR A 2 -58.26 36.88 16.45
N GLY A 3 -57.57 36.21 15.52
CA GLY A 3 -56.13 36.29 15.18
C GLY A 3 -55.35 35.37 16.13
N GLY A 4 -54.54 34.39 15.72
CA GLY A 4 -54.08 34.00 14.39
C GLY A 4 -53.24 32.72 14.42
N GLU A 5 -52.79 32.34 13.22
CA GLU A 5 -51.55 31.64 12.85
C GLU A 5 -50.93 30.64 13.84
N PHE A 6 -51.06 29.34 13.52
CA PHE A 6 -50.15 28.32 14.03
C PHE A 6 -48.95 28.25 13.07
N ASP A 7 -47.88 28.96 13.39
CA ASP A 7 -46.62 28.81 12.67
C ASP A 7 -45.79 27.70 13.30
N GLY A 8 -45.25 26.86 12.43
CA GLY A 8 -44.39 25.75 12.76
C GLY A 8 -42.96 26.19 13.05
N ALA A 9 -42.09 25.18 13.12
CA ALA A 9 -40.65 25.27 13.28
C ALA A 9 -40.15 25.53 14.71
N ALA A 10 -40.02 24.40 15.40
CA ALA A 10 -38.74 23.93 15.93
C ALA A 10 -37.99 24.88 16.87
N ALA A 11 -38.04 24.49 18.14
CA ALA A 11 -37.01 24.75 19.12
C ALA A 11 -35.59 24.51 18.56
N PHE A 12 -34.85 25.59 18.35
CA PHE A 12 -33.40 25.59 18.41
C PHE A 12 -32.95 26.83 19.18
N SER A 13 -32.95 26.69 20.50
CA SER A 13 -32.19 27.56 21.38
C SER A 13 -30.70 27.49 21.02
N GLY A 14 -30.13 28.64 20.68
CA GLY A 14 -28.80 29.06 21.11
C GLY A 14 -27.57 28.36 20.51
N GLY A 15 -26.81 29.11 19.71
CA GLY A 15 -25.44 28.75 19.36
C GLY A 15 -24.95 29.52 18.15
N GLY A 16 -24.36 30.69 18.39
CA GLY A 16 -24.01 31.65 17.35
C GLY A 16 -22.84 31.23 16.46
N PHE A 17 -22.98 31.52 15.17
CA PHE A 17 -21.90 31.91 14.25
C PHE A 17 -22.52 32.84 13.20
N MET A 18 -22.09 34.11 13.17
CA MET A 18 -22.44 35.06 12.11
C MET A 18 -21.38 34.95 11.00
N PRO A 19 -21.71 34.54 9.76
CA PRO A 19 -20.79 34.68 8.65
C PRO A 19 -20.79 36.14 8.17
N SER A 20 -19.66 36.83 8.32
CA SER A 20 -19.46 38.15 7.72
C SER A 20 -19.42 38.02 6.20
N GLN A 21 -20.32 38.72 5.52
CA GLN A 21 -20.30 38.95 4.09
C GLN A 21 -18.99 39.64 3.69
N ALA A 22 -18.13 38.95 2.94
CA ALA A 22 -17.04 39.58 2.21
C ALA A 22 -17.05 39.04 0.77
N THR A 23 -17.50 39.88 -0.15
CA THR A 23 -17.31 39.73 -1.59
C THR A 23 -15.83 39.83 -1.93
N GLN A 24 -15.21 38.75 -2.40
CA GLN A 24 -14.14 38.83 -3.39
C GLN A 24 -13.96 37.50 -4.13
N THR A 25 -13.90 37.66 -5.44
CA THR A 25 -13.74 36.69 -6.52
C THR A 25 -12.37 36.02 -6.52
N THR A 26 -12.30 34.68 -6.53
CA THR A 26 -11.29 33.90 -7.28
C THR A 26 -11.65 32.41 -7.30
N ASP A 27 -11.27 31.75 -8.39
CA ASP A 27 -11.71 30.46 -8.94
C ASP A 27 -11.68 29.21 -8.03
N PRO A 28 -12.48 28.18 -8.38
CA PRO A 28 -12.53 26.92 -7.66
C PRO A 28 -11.42 25.98 -8.13
N PHE A 29 -10.24 26.06 -7.49
CA PHE A 29 -9.33 24.92 -7.46
C PHE A 29 -9.43 24.27 -6.09
N PRO A 30 -10.10 23.11 -5.94
CA PRO A 30 -9.79 22.24 -4.83
C PRO A 30 -8.38 21.75 -5.13
N SER A 31 -7.40 22.27 -4.40
CA SER A 31 -6.10 21.62 -4.29
C SER A 31 -6.35 20.25 -3.66
N ALA A 32 -6.71 19.28 -4.50
CA ALA A 32 -6.62 17.86 -4.28
C ALA A 32 -5.14 17.47 -4.25
N LEU A 33 -4.34 18.20 -3.47
CA LEU A 33 -3.19 17.66 -2.81
C LEU A 33 -3.73 16.88 -1.61
N SER A 34 -4.50 15.85 -1.93
CA SER A 34 -4.46 14.62 -1.16
C SER A 34 -2.97 14.36 -1.04
N LYS A 35 -2.41 14.64 0.13
CA LYS A 35 -1.19 14.03 0.57
C LYS A 35 -1.48 12.54 0.46
N HIS A 36 -1.16 11.98 -0.70
CA HIS A 36 -0.93 10.58 -0.91
C HIS A 36 0.23 10.30 0.04
N ARG A 37 -0.10 10.14 1.31
CA ARG A 37 0.77 9.49 2.28
C ARG A 37 1.03 8.19 1.57
N ASP A 38 2.23 8.06 1.02
CA ASP A 38 2.72 6.86 0.37
C ASP A 38 2.65 5.75 1.40
N LYS A 39 1.45 5.19 1.54
CA LYS A 39 1.25 3.89 2.12
C LYS A 39 1.94 3.01 1.10
N GLN A 40 3.20 2.69 1.36
CA GLN A 40 3.90 1.63 0.67
C GLN A 40 3.07 0.36 0.88
N THR A 41 2.13 0.12 -0.02
CA THR A 41 1.24 -1.04 0.04
C THR A 41 2.03 -2.23 -0.49
N LEU A 42 1.87 -3.38 0.17
CA LEU A 42 2.36 -4.64 -0.38
C LEU A 42 1.44 -5.03 -1.53
N ILE A 43 1.97 -5.07 -2.76
CA ILE A 43 1.20 -5.43 -3.94
C ILE A 43 1.36 -6.94 -4.17
N PRO A 44 0.27 -7.73 -4.13
CA PRO A 44 0.34 -9.15 -4.45
C PRO A 44 0.64 -9.31 -5.94
N LEU A 45 1.68 -10.07 -6.27
CA LEU A 45 2.12 -10.30 -7.64
C LEU A 45 2.53 -11.76 -7.84
N THR A 46 2.70 -12.12 -9.11
CA THR A 46 3.34 -13.38 -9.52
C THR A 46 4.79 -13.13 -9.95
N VAL A 47 5.63 -14.14 -9.83
CA VAL A 47 7.02 -14.09 -10.30
C VAL A 47 7.09 -13.79 -11.79
N LYS A 48 6.16 -14.34 -12.58
CA LYS A 48 6.07 -14.05 -14.02
C LYS A 48 5.86 -12.56 -14.32
N GLN A 49 5.03 -11.86 -13.55
CA GLN A 49 4.81 -10.42 -13.73
C GLN A 49 6.07 -9.62 -13.40
N ILE A 50 6.77 -9.97 -12.32
CA ILE A 50 8.03 -9.35 -11.93
C ILE A 50 9.08 -9.53 -13.02
N ASN A 51 9.27 -10.76 -13.50
CA ASN A 51 10.23 -11.08 -14.54
C ASN A 51 9.92 -10.35 -15.86
N LYS A 52 8.64 -10.24 -16.23
CA LYS A 52 8.23 -9.47 -17.41
C LYS A 52 8.58 -7.99 -17.28
N ALA A 53 8.35 -7.39 -16.10
CA ALA A 53 8.72 -5.99 -15.86
C ALA A 53 10.23 -5.78 -15.89
N PHE A 54 11.01 -6.67 -15.28
CA PHE A 54 12.47 -6.61 -15.31
C PHE A 54 13.02 -6.55 -16.74
N LEU A 55 12.56 -7.46 -17.61
CA LEU A 55 12.98 -7.52 -19.02
C LEU A 55 12.57 -6.29 -19.83
N SER A 56 11.46 -5.65 -19.47
CA SER A 56 10.96 -4.45 -20.17
C SER A 56 11.65 -3.15 -19.76
N ASN A 57 12.45 -3.18 -18.69
CA ASN A 57 12.85 -1.97 -17.96
C ASN A 57 14.37 -1.86 -17.78
N VAL A 58 15.14 -2.41 -18.73
CA VAL A 58 16.61 -2.58 -18.68
C VAL A 58 17.38 -1.27 -18.40
N ASP A 59 16.82 -0.10 -18.76
CA ASP A 59 17.47 1.21 -18.60
C ASP A 59 16.80 2.15 -17.58
N LYS A 60 15.80 1.67 -16.82
CA LYS A 60 15.02 2.52 -15.91
C LYS A 60 15.17 2.05 -14.45
N VAL A 61 15.20 3.03 -13.55
CA VAL A 61 15.41 2.82 -12.11
C VAL A 61 14.16 2.25 -11.41
N ASN A 62 12.97 2.47 -11.97
CA ASN A 62 11.70 2.13 -11.32
C ASN A 62 11.01 0.94 -11.99
N PHE A 63 10.55 -0.04 -11.21
CA PHE A 63 9.76 -1.16 -11.72
C PHE A 63 8.31 -0.73 -12.00
N LEU A 64 7.90 -0.82 -13.26
CA LEU A 64 6.53 -0.55 -13.69
C LEU A 64 5.86 -1.85 -14.10
N ILE A 65 4.80 -2.24 -13.38
CA ILE A 65 3.95 -3.39 -13.71
C ILE A 65 2.55 -2.87 -14.01
N ASP A 66 2.10 -3.07 -15.25
CA ASP A 66 0.79 -2.62 -15.73
C ASP A 66 0.48 -1.13 -15.47
N GLY A 67 1.52 -0.29 -15.53
CA GLY A 67 1.42 1.17 -15.31
C GLY A 67 1.47 1.60 -13.84
N VAL A 68 1.63 0.68 -12.91
CA VAL A 68 1.79 0.94 -11.48
C VAL A 68 3.27 0.89 -11.11
N ASP A 69 3.75 1.88 -10.36
CA ASP A 69 5.08 1.87 -9.75
C ASP A 69 5.10 0.86 -8.58
N VAL A 70 6.00 -0.11 -8.67
CA VAL A 70 6.08 -1.23 -7.71
C VAL A 70 7.42 -1.22 -7.01
N ASN A 71 7.37 -1.03 -5.69
CA ASN A 71 8.56 -1.07 -4.83
C ASN A 71 8.50 -2.21 -3.80
N ASN A 72 7.33 -2.57 -3.29
CA ASN A 72 7.15 -3.64 -2.31
C ASN A 72 6.07 -4.62 -2.79
N VAL A 73 6.38 -5.91 -2.70
CA VAL A 73 5.52 -6.97 -3.24
C VAL A 73 5.19 -8.02 -2.19
N LYS A 74 4.09 -8.73 -2.38
CA LYS A 74 3.76 -9.95 -1.65
C LYS A 74 3.73 -11.10 -2.63
N LEU A 75 4.53 -12.13 -2.33
CA LEU A 75 4.56 -13.38 -3.07
C LEU A 75 4.09 -14.53 -2.18
N VAL A 76 3.55 -15.57 -2.80
CA VAL A 76 3.20 -16.83 -2.15
C VAL A 76 3.69 -17.93 -3.07
N GLY A 77 4.43 -18.88 -2.51
CA GLY A 77 5.02 -19.96 -3.28
C GLY A 77 5.70 -20.98 -2.39
N MET A 78 6.19 -22.05 -3.01
CA MET A 78 6.94 -23.10 -2.35
C MET A 78 8.41 -22.70 -2.23
N VAL A 79 8.99 -22.95 -1.07
CA VAL A 79 10.42 -22.72 -0.81
C VAL A 79 11.23 -23.92 -1.29
N LEU A 80 12.30 -23.63 -2.03
CA LEU A 80 13.25 -24.57 -2.60
C LEU A 80 14.68 -24.11 -2.31
N ASN A 81 15.64 -25.04 -2.25
CA ASN A 81 17.08 -24.74 -2.14
C ASN A 81 17.43 -23.75 -1.02
N LYS A 82 16.90 -23.96 0.18
CA LYS A 82 17.17 -23.14 1.35
C LYS A 82 18.62 -23.37 1.82
N ALA A 83 19.35 -22.27 2.02
CA ALA A 83 20.69 -22.26 2.59
C ALA A 83 20.76 -21.23 3.72
N GLU A 84 21.16 -21.68 4.91
CA GLU A 84 21.32 -20.85 6.09
C GLU A 84 22.79 -20.51 6.33
N ARG A 85 23.06 -19.24 6.63
CA ARG A 85 24.37 -18.70 6.94
C ARG A 85 24.28 -17.82 8.19
N VAL A 86 25.43 -17.39 8.68
CA VAL A 86 25.51 -16.51 9.86
C VAL A 86 24.84 -15.16 9.61
N THR A 87 24.97 -14.61 8.40
CA THR A 87 24.49 -13.26 8.04
C THR A 87 23.13 -13.25 7.37
N ASP A 88 22.70 -14.38 6.80
CA ASP A 88 21.53 -14.45 5.94
C ASP A 88 20.99 -15.87 5.77
N VAL A 89 19.76 -15.94 5.28
CA VAL A 89 19.12 -17.16 4.79
C VAL A 89 18.66 -16.90 3.36
N SER A 90 19.20 -17.66 2.42
CA SER A 90 18.85 -17.58 1.00
C SER A 90 18.01 -18.78 0.57
N PHE A 91 17.04 -18.58 -0.30
CA PHE A 91 16.21 -19.65 -0.85
C PHE A 91 15.59 -19.24 -2.19
N VAL A 92 15.06 -20.21 -2.93
CA VAL A 92 14.29 -19.98 -4.16
C VAL A 92 12.81 -20.11 -3.83
N LEU A 93 12.00 -19.14 -4.27
CA LEU A 93 10.54 -19.19 -4.19
C LEU A 93 9.96 -19.54 -5.57
N ASP A 94 9.16 -20.61 -5.63
CA ASP A 94 8.41 -21.03 -6.83
C ASP A 94 6.91 -20.81 -6.61
N ASP A 95 6.30 -19.90 -7.37
CA ASP A 95 4.85 -19.59 -7.27
C ASP A 95 4.00 -20.32 -8.32
N GLY A 96 4.59 -21.27 -9.06
CA GLY A 96 3.96 -21.97 -10.19
C GLY A 96 3.95 -21.18 -11.50
N THR A 97 4.27 -19.89 -11.48
CA THR A 97 4.43 -19.04 -12.68
C THR A 97 5.89 -18.75 -13.01
N GLY A 98 6.79 -18.91 -12.03
CA GLY A 98 8.23 -18.76 -12.17
C GLY A 98 8.95 -18.96 -10.84
N ARG A 99 10.28 -18.80 -10.89
CA ARG A 99 11.17 -18.90 -9.72
C ARG A 99 11.91 -17.59 -9.50
N ILE A 100 12.12 -17.23 -8.24
CA ILE A 100 12.87 -16.04 -7.84
C ILE A 100 13.76 -16.33 -6.63
N ASP A 101 15.00 -15.82 -6.68
CA ASP A 101 15.93 -15.91 -5.56
C ASP A 101 15.54 -14.90 -4.47
N CYS A 102 15.43 -15.37 -3.23
CA CYS A 102 15.08 -14.60 -2.06
C CYS A 102 16.25 -14.64 -1.06
N ASN A 103 16.54 -13.50 -0.43
CA ASN A 103 17.53 -13.40 0.62
C ASN A 103 16.98 -12.66 1.84
N ARG A 104 16.98 -13.31 3.01
CA ARG A 104 16.61 -12.71 4.29
C ARG A 104 17.87 -12.49 5.12
N TRP A 105 18.24 -11.23 5.34
CA TRP A 105 19.34 -10.88 6.23
C TRP A 105 18.97 -11.11 7.70
N VAL A 106 19.94 -11.60 8.48
CA VAL A 106 19.83 -11.81 9.92
C VAL A 106 20.52 -10.65 10.62
N HIS A 107 19.78 -9.90 11.43
CA HIS A 107 20.31 -8.81 12.24
C HIS A 107 20.16 -9.11 13.73
N GLU A 108 19.07 -9.78 14.08
CA GLU A 108 18.75 -10.19 15.44
C GLU A 108 18.39 -11.68 15.51
N ALA A 109 18.42 -12.26 16.71
CA ALA A 109 18.05 -13.66 16.92
C ALA A 109 16.60 -13.98 16.48
N VAL A 110 15.72 -12.98 16.43
CA VAL A 110 14.35 -13.14 15.94
C VAL A 110 14.31 -13.46 14.45
N ASP A 111 15.21 -12.90 13.63
CA ASP A 111 15.25 -13.15 12.19
C ASP A 111 15.57 -14.62 11.89
N THR A 112 16.51 -15.21 12.64
CA THR A 112 16.86 -16.63 12.52
C THR A 112 15.65 -17.49 12.89
N LYS A 113 14.98 -17.18 14.01
CA LYS A 113 13.84 -17.95 14.49
C LYS A 113 12.65 -17.92 13.52
N GLU A 114 12.38 -16.78 12.89
CA GLU A 114 11.35 -16.69 11.85
C GLU A 114 11.66 -17.59 10.65
N MET A 115 12.94 -17.69 10.27
CA MET A 115 13.38 -18.52 9.16
C MET A 115 13.48 -20.02 9.50
N GLU A 116 13.62 -20.40 10.77
CA GLU A 116 13.59 -21.81 11.22
C GLU A 116 12.23 -22.48 10.94
N ALA A 117 11.14 -21.71 11.02
CA ALA A 117 9.79 -22.21 10.72
C ALA A 117 9.57 -22.49 9.22
N ILE A 118 10.46 -21.99 8.35
CA ILE A 118 10.38 -22.19 6.91
C ILE A 118 11.16 -23.45 6.52
N LEU A 119 10.42 -24.40 5.95
CA LEU A 119 10.93 -25.69 5.49
C LEU A 119 10.81 -25.80 3.97
N GLU A 120 11.73 -26.54 3.34
CA GLU A 120 11.62 -26.84 1.91
C GLU A 120 10.41 -27.72 1.62
N GLY A 121 9.74 -27.45 0.48
CA GLY A 121 8.68 -28.32 -0.03
C GLY A 121 7.36 -28.31 0.75
N ILE A 122 7.20 -27.45 1.75
CA ILE A 122 5.95 -27.31 2.51
C ILE A 122 5.24 -26.01 2.07
N SER A 123 3.96 -26.14 1.67
CA SER A 123 3.01 -25.05 1.40
C SER A 123 1.94 -24.97 2.48
#